data_AF-A0A5E4NE17-F1
#
_entry.id   AF-A0A5E4NE17-F1
#
_cell.length_a   1.000
_cell.length_b   1.000
_cell.length_c   1.000
_cell.angle_alpha   90.00
_cell.angle_beta   90.00
_cell.angle_gamma   90.00
#
_symmetry.space_group_name_H-M   'P 1'
#
loop_
_entity.id
_entity.type
_entity.pdbx_description
1 polymer ?
#
loop_
_entity_poly.entity_id
_entity_poly.type
_entity_poly.pdbx_seq_one_letter_code
_entity_poly.pdbx_strand_id
1 'polypeptide(L)'
;MTTHYLSLSKLQLESVTFGVLELQKHHSSDNIIGWFNNLLNTWGIEKRQIFLVVTDNVANIKNAVYNFFNDTNDIANIINKIKLLVTFFKQSVSATDELNKTFKLKLKLLLTELKLVTDSQQIDR
;
A
#
# COMPACT_ATOMS: atom_id res chain seq x y z
N MET A 1 -4.11 -0.87 12.25
CA MET A 1 -3.31 -0.39 11.11
C MET A 1 -2.08 -1.26 10.98
N THR A 2 -1.82 -1.69 9.75
CA THR A 2 -0.62 -2.43 9.37
C THR A 2 0.16 -1.56 8.40
N THR A 3 1.45 -1.39 8.66
CA THR A 3 2.35 -0.63 7.80
C THR A 3 3.22 -1.61 7.05
N HIS A 4 3.43 -1.31 5.77
CA HIS A 4 4.33 -2.05 4.89
C HIS A 4 5.51 -1.16 4.54
N TYR A 5 6.73 -1.68 4.62
CA TYR A 5 7.95 -0.94 4.30
C TYR A 5 8.95 -1.78 3.50
N LEU A 6 9.76 -1.13 2.67
CA LEU A 6 10.82 -1.80 1.91
C LEU A 6 12.07 -1.91 2.78
N SER A 7 12.41 -3.13 3.20
CA SER A 7 13.68 -3.41 3.86
C SER A 7 14.80 -3.39 2.83
N LEU A 8 15.66 -2.37 2.87
CA LEU A 8 16.74 -2.19 1.88
C LEU A 8 17.82 -3.27 1.98
N SER A 9 18.06 -3.82 3.17
CA SER A 9 19.05 -4.89 3.37
C SER A 9 18.58 -6.22 2.78
N LYS A 10 17.28 -6.48 2.83
CA LYS A 10 16.67 -7.72 2.29
C LYS A 10 16.11 -7.55 0.89
N LEU A 11 15.96 -6.30 0.43
CA LEU A 11 15.23 -5.93 -0.78
C LEU A 11 13.82 -6.54 -0.83
N GLN A 12 13.13 -6.56 0.32
CA GLN A 12 11.83 -7.20 0.50
C GLN A 12 10.84 -6.26 1.18
N LEU A 13 9.55 -6.42 0.85
CA LEU A 13 8.47 -5.73 1.54
C LEU A 13 8.18 -6.44 2.86
N GLU A 14 8.40 -5.75 3.97
CA GLU A 14 8.07 -6.23 5.31
C GLU A 14 6.82 -5.53 5.83
N SER A 15 6.14 -6.16 6.79
CA SER A 15 4.88 -5.68 7.34
C SER A 15 4.92 -5.71 8.85
N VAL A 16 4.38 -4.67 9.49
CA VAL A 16 4.28 -4.57 10.94
C VAL A 16 2.93 -3.97 11.31
N THR A 17 2.25 -4.58 12.29
CA THR A 17 0.99 -4.04 12.82
C THR A 17 1.31 -3.11 13.99
N PHE A 18 1.10 -1.82 13.80
CA PHE A 18 1.38 -0.80 14.82
C PHE A 18 0.31 -0.70 15.91
N GLY A 19 -0.88 -1.23 15.64
CA GLY A 19 -1.94 -1.31 16.65
C GLY A 19 -3.31 -1.55 16.06
N VAL A 20 -4.21 -2.03 16.92
CA VAL A 20 -5.64 -2.15 16.65
C VAL A 20 -6.32 -1.13 17.55
N LEU A 21 -7.12 -0.25 16.96
CA LEU A 21 -7.92 0.71 17.71
C LEU A 21 -9.38 0.26 17.65
N GLU A 22 -9.96 0.02 18.81
CA GLU A 22 -11.41 -0.09 18.94
C GLU A 22 -12.01 1.32 18.86
N LEU A 23 -12.76 1.57 17.79
CA LEU A 23 -13.39 2.87 17.60
C LEU A 23 -14.78 2.87 18.27
N GLN A 24 -15.04 3.85 19.15
CA GLN A 24 -16.36 4.07 19.75
C GLN A 24 -17.37 4.59 18.72
N LYS A 25 -18.68 4.39 18.99
CA LYS A 25 -19.84 4.54 18.06
C LYS A 25 -19.95 5.84 17.25
N HIS A 26 -19.30 6.92 17.68
CA HIS A 26 -19.16 8.14 16.88
C HIS A 26 -17.79 8.16 16.19
N HIS A 27 -17.70 7.43 15.08
CA HIS A 27 -16.54 7.39 14.19
C HIS A 27 -16.33 8.73 13.47
N SER A 28 -16.02 9.83 14.16
CA SER A 28 -15.71 11.08 13.47
C SER A 28 -14.36 10.98 12.75
N SER A 29 -14.23 11.65 11.61
CA SER A 29 -12.94 11.78 10.91
C SER A 29 -11.86 12.38 11.80
N ASP A 30 -12.25 13.28 12.70
CA ASP A 30 -11.33 14.00 13.59
C ASP A 30 -10.70 13.08 14.65
N ASN A 31 -11.47 12.13 15.19
CA ASN A 31 -10.96 11.14 16.12
C ASN A 31 -9.92 10.21 15.45
N ILE A 32 -10.19 9.82 14.20
CA ILE A 32 -9.28 8.99 13.40
C ILE A 32 -7.99 9.76 13.08
N ILE A 33 -8.10 11.06 12.75
CA ILE A 33 -6.97 11.96 12.53
C ILE A 33 -6.09 12.07 13.79
N GLY A 34 -6.72 12.28 14.96
CA GLY A 34 -6.00 12.35 16.24
C GLY A 34 -5.22 11.07 16.53
N TRP A 35 -5.83 9.92 16.26
CA TRP A 35 -5.16 8.62 16.38
C TRP A 35 -3.99 8.46 15.41
N PHE A 36 -4.14 8.83 14.13
CA PHE A 36 -3.02 8.80 13.17
C PHE A 36 -1.85 9.66 13.63
N ASN A 37 -2.10 10.90 14.07
CA ASN A 37 -1.06 11.78 14.60
C ASN A 37 -0.32 11.14 15.79
N ASN A 38 -1.06 10.64 16.77
CA ASN A 38 -0.46 10.04 17.95
C ASN A 38 0.40 8.82 17.58
N LEU A 39 -0.12 7.95 16.70
CA LEU A 39 0.58 6.76 16.26
C LEU A 39 1.86 7.15 15.50
N LEU A 40 1.78 8.00 14.48
CA LEU A 40 2.95 8.40 13.71
C LEU A 40 4.03 9.06 14.60
N ASN A 41 3.62 9.93 15.53
CA ASN A 41 4.54 10.56 16.47
C ASN A 41 5.19 9.54 17.42
N THR A 42 4.41 8.58 17.95
CA THR A 42 4.92 7.53 18.85
C THR A 42 6.00 6.69 18.18
N TRP A 43 5.83 6.42 16.88
CA TRP A 43 6.78 5.62 16.10
C TRP A 43 7.86 6.47 15.40
N GLY A 44 7.87 7.79 15.59
CA GLY A 44 8.83 8.69 14.96
C GLY A 44 8.74 8.72 13.43
N ILE A 45 7.54 8.51 12.86
CA ILE A 45 7.29 8.47 11.42
C ILE A 45 6.77 9.83 10.96
N GLU A 46 7.50 10.47 10.08
CA GLU A 46 7.05 11.73 9.46
C GLU A 46 6.05 11.44 8.34
N LYS A 47 5.05 12.32 8.18
CA LYS A 47 4.04 12.19 7.10
C LYS A 47 4.67 12.04 5.71
N ARG A 48 5.79 12.74 5.45
CA ARG A 48 6.55 12.69 4.19
C ARG A 48 7.14 11.33 3.86
N GLN A 49 7.29 10.45 4.86
CA GLN A 49 7.81 9.09 4.70
C GLN A 49 6.71 8.11 4.28
N ILE A 50 5.43 8.51 4.32
CA ILE A 50 4.30 7.68 3.94
C ILE A 50 4.00 7.88 2.46
N PHE A 51 4.05 6.80 1.68
CA PHE A 51 3.84 6.85 0.23
C PHE A 51 2.41 6.51 -0.18
N LEU A 52 1.77 5.58 0.54
CA LEU A 52 0.44 5.08 0.22
C LEU A 52 -0.31 4.74 1.51
N VAL A 53 -1.58 5.12 1.56
CA VAL A 53 -2.53 4.68 2.59
C VAL A 53 -3.66 3.95 1.88
N VAL A 54 -3.95 2.72 2.31
CA VAL A 54 -5.04 1.91 1.79
C VAL A 54 -6.09 1.76 2.88
N THR A 55 -7.31 2.19 2.60
CA THR A 55 -8.46 2.07 3.51
C THR A 55 -9.64 1.51 2.76
N ASP A 56 -10.64 1.02 3.50
CA ASP A 56 -11.97 0.84 2.93
C ASP A 56 -12.58 2.19 2.51
N ASN A 57 -13.71 2.12 1.81
CA ASN A 57 -14.41 3.30 1.30
C ASN A 57 -15.42 3.88 2.33
N VAL A 58 -15.30 3.58 3.62
CA VAL A 58 -16.19 4.14 4.64
C VAL A 58 -15.94 5.65 4.74
N ALA A 59 -17.03 6.44 4.72
CA ALA A 59 -16.97 7.90 4.57
C ALA A 59 -16.04 8.58 5.60
N ASN A 60 -16.05 8.11 6.84
CA ASN A 60 -15.30 8.72 7.92
C ASN A 60 -13.79 8.45 7.81
N ILE A 61 -13.38 7.24 7.45
CA ILE A 61 -11.95 6.92 7.28
C ILE A 61 -11.39 7.54 6.01
N LYS A 62 -12.19 7.59 4.94
CA LYS A 62 -11.84 8.28 3.70
C LYS A 62 -11.61 9.77 3.93
N ASN A 63 -12.54 10.43 4.63
CA ASN A 63 -12.39 11.85 4.97
C ASN A 63 -11.21 12.08 5.90
N ALA A 64 -10.98 11.21 6.89
CA ALA A 64 -9.83 11.30 7.77
C ALA A 64 -8.51 11.22 6.99
N VAL A 65 -8.35 10.23 6.13
CA VAL A 65 -7.14 10.06 5.30
C VAL A 65 -6.96 11.24 4.35
N TYR A 66 -8.01 11.66 3.67
CA TYR A 66 -7.96 12.82 2.77
C TYR A 66 -7.52 14.07 3.52
N ASN A 67 -8.20 14.42 4.62
CA ASN A 67 -7.87 15.63 5.38
C ASN A 67 -6.47 15.56 6.03
N PHE A 68 -5.98 14.36 6.37
CA PHE A 68 -4.71 14.19 7.07
C PHE A 68 -3.48 14.20 6.17
N PHE A 69 -3.59 13.59 4.98
CA PHE A 69 -2.49 13.32 4.06
C PHE A 69 -2.52 14.15 2.78
N ASN A 70 -3.61 14.89 2.51
CA ASN A 70 -3.71 15.71 1.32
C ASN A 70 -2.96 17.05 1.49
N ASP A 71 -1.62 16.97 1.53
CA ASP A 71 -0.74 18.12 1.33
C ASP A 71 -0.40 18.23 -0.16
N THR A 72 -0.95 19.24 -0.83
CA THR A 72 -0.81 19.45 -2.28
C THR A 72 0.63 19.61 -2.75
N ASN A 73 1.55 19.97 -1.84
CA ASN A 73 2.98 20.08 -2.12
C ASN A 73 3.67 18.72 -2.35
N ASP A 74 3.10 17.60 -1.90
CA ASP A 74 3.70 16.26 -2.06
C ASP A 74 3.39 15.60 -3.42
N ILE A 75 2.38 16.07 -4.15
CA ILE A 75 2.01 15.53 -5.47
C ILE A 75 3.15 15.68 -6.47
N ALA A 76 3.83 16.83 -6.46
CA ALA A 76 4.98 17.08 -7.34
C ALA A 76 6.14 16.11 -7.06
N ASN A 77 6.39 15.78 -5.78
CA ASN A 77 7.41 14.82 -5.39
C ASN A 77 7.06 13.40 -5.83
N ILE A 78 5.80 12.98 -5.69
CA ILE A 78 5.33 11.68 -6.16
C ILE A 78 5.48 11.57 -7.68
N ILE A 79 5.06 12.61 -8.42
CA ILE A 79 5.22 12.67 -9.88
C ILE A 79 6.69 12.53 -10.27
N ASN A 80 7.60 13.23 -9.59
CA ASN A 80 9.04 13.13 -9.87
C ASN A 80 9.60 11.73 -9.56
N LYS A 81 9.21 11.10 -8.45
CA LYS A 81 9.62 9.73 -8.14
C LYS A 81 9.12 8.72 -9.20
N ILE A 82 7.86 8.85 -9.63
CA ILE A 82 7.29 8.02 -10.70
C ILE A 82 8.06 8.23 -12.01
N LYS A 83 8.36 9.49 -12.38
CA LYS A 83 9.16 9.81 -13.56
C LYS A 83 10.54 9.14 -13.50
N LEU A 84 11.23 9.20 -12.36
CA LEU A 84 12.54 8.57 -12.20
C LEU A 84 12.47 7.04 -12.34
N LEU A 85 11.47 6.40 -11.74
CA LEU A 85 11.23 4.96 -11.89
C LEU A 85 10.99 4.58 -13.35
N VAL A 86 10.08 5.29 -14.03
CA VAL A 86 9.76 5.04 -15.44
C VAL A 86 10.99 5.25 -16.33
N THR A 87 11.75 6.32 -16.09
CA THR A 87 12.98 6.61 -16.85
C THR A 87 14.02 5.50 -16.66
N PHE A 88 14.21 5.03 -15.42
CA PHE A 88 15.13 3.92 -15.12
C PHE A 88 14.78 2.66 -15.94
N PHE A 89 13.52 2.23 -15.90
CA PHE A 89 13.11 1.03 -16.65
C PHE A 89 13.22 1.26 -18.17
N LYS A 90 12.82 2.43 -18.69
CA LYS A 90 12.96 2.77 -20.12
C LYS A 90 14.41 2.71 -20.62
N GLN A 91 15.38 3.03 -19.77
CA GLN A 91 16.80 3.06 -20.14
C GLN A 91 17.53 1.73 -19.89
N SER A 92 16.92 0.79 -19.16
CA SER A 92 17.52 -0.50 -18.82
C SER A 92 16.70 -1.67 -19.35
N VAL A 93 17.18 -2.26 -20.46
CA VAL A 93 16.57 -3.46 -21.07
C VAL A 93 16.57 -4.62 -20.08
N SER A 94 17.69 -4.87 -19.39
CA SER A 94 17.79 -5.94 -18.39
C SER A 94 16.77 -5.78 -17.25
N ALA A 95 16.61 -4.57 -16.71
CA ALA A 95 15.65 -4.34 -15.62
C ALA A 95 14.20 -4.50 -16.10
N THR A 96 13.90 -4.04 -17.32
CA THR A 96 12.59 -4.21 -17.94
C THR A 96 12.27 -5.68 -18.20
N ASP A 97 13.25 -6.46 -18.68
CA ASP A 97 13.08 -7.89 -18.93
C ASP A 97 12.81 -8.67 -17.65
N GLU A 98 13.51 -8.34 -16.56
CA GLU A 98 13.31 -8.96 -15.26
C GLU A 98 11.95 -8.60 -14.64
N LEU A 99 11.52 -7.34 -14.79
CA LEU A 99 10.17 -6.89 -14.42
C LEU A 99 9.09 -7.67 -15.20
N ASN A 100 9.27 -7.80 -16.51
CA ASN A 100 8.34 -8.53 -17.38
C ASN A 100 8.28 -10.02 -17.04
N LYS A 101 9.42 -10.64 -16.72
CA LYS A 101 9.50 -12.03 -16.28
C LYS A 101 8.71 -12.23 -14.99
N THR A 102 8.91 -11.35 -14.01
CA THR A 102 8.19 -11.40 -12.72
C THR A 102 6.69 -11.23 -12.91
N PHE A 103 6.26 -10.30 -13.76
CA PHE A 103 4.85 -10.09 -14.06
C PHE A 103 4.20 -11.33 -14.70
N LYS A 104 4.86 -11.95 -15.69
CA LYS A 104 4.40 -13.19 -16.32
C LYS A 104 4.26 -14.34 -15.33
N LEU A 105 5.23 -14.50 -14.42
CA LEU A 105 5.18 -15.54 -13.39
C LEU A 105 4.01 -15.33 -12.42
N LYS A 106 3.79 -14.08 -11.96
CA LYS A 106 2.69 -13.74 -11.07
C LYS A 106 1.32 -13.99 -11.71
N LEU A 107 1.16 -13.64 -13.00
CA LEU A 107 -0.05 -13.93 -13.76
C LEU A 107 -0.29 -15.44 -13.87
N LYS A 108 0.76 -16.22 -14.15
CA LYS A 108 0.67 -17.68 -14.23
C LYS A 108 0.26 -18.32 -12.90
N LEU A 109 0.78 -17.81 -11.78
CA LEU A 109 0.42 -18.28 -10.44
C LEU A 109 -1.07 -18.03 -10.16
N LEU A 110 -1.54 -16.79 -10.36
CA LEU A 110 -2.95 -16.41 -10.19
C LEU A 110 -3.90 -17.25 -11.04
N LEU A 111 -3.55 -17.51 -12.30
CA LEU A 111 -4.35 -18.37 -13.18
C LEU A 111 -4.39 -19.83 -12.70
N THR A 112 -3.30 -20.32 -12.12
CA THR A 112 -3.23 -21.69 -11.57
C THR A 112 -4.10 -21.80 -10.32
N GLU A 113 -4.03 -20.83 -9.41
CA GLU A 113 -4.85 -20.78 -8.19
C GLU A 113 -6.35 -20.70 -8.54
N LEU A 114 -6.73 -19.85 -9.48
CA LEU A 114 -8.12 -19.75 -9.95
C LEU A 114 -8.63 -21.07 -10.51
N LYS A 115 -7.81 -21.77 -11.30
CA LYS A 115 -8.18 -23.07 -11.88
C LYS A 115 -8.39 -24.14 -10.81
N LEU A 116 -7.52 -24.20 -9.81
CA LEU A 116 -7.68 -25.14 -8.68
C LEU A 116 -8.98 -24.89 -7.90
N VAL A 117 -9.34 -23.62 -7.68
CA VAL A 117 -10.60 -23.26 -7.02
C VAL A 117 -11.81 -23.67 -7.87
N THR A 118 -11.81 -23.42 -9.18
CA THR A 118 -12.93 -23.80 -10.05
C THR A 118 -13.09 -25.31 -10.20
N ASP A 119 -11.97 -26.04 -10.27
CA ASP A 119 -11.98 -27.49 -10.41
C ASP A 119 -12.47 -28.16 -9.11
N SER A 120 -12.14 -27.60 -7.94
CA SER A 120 -12.64 -28.09 -6.64
C SER A 120 -14.16 -27.93 -6.47
N GLN A 121 -14.77 -26.87 -7.00
CA GLN A 121 -16.22 -26.65 -6.92
C GLN A 121 -17.04 -27.53 -7.89
N GLN A 122 -16.40 -28.18 -8.87
CA GLN A 122 -17.04 -29.14 -9.76
C GLN A 122 -17.04 -30.57 -9.21
N ILE A 123 -16.21 -30.87 -8.22
CA ILE A 123 -16.13 -32.21 -7.59
C ILE A 123 -17.23 -32.39 -6.52
N ASP A 124 -17.73 -31.30 -5.94
CA ASP A 124 -18.81 -31.30 -4.92
C ASP A 124 -20.23 -31.20 -5.51
N ARG A 125 -20.44 -31.53 -6.79
CA ARG A 125 -21.75 -31.61 -7.46
C ARG A 125 -21.99 -33.00 -8.05
#